data_AF-A0A357I479-F1
#
_entry.id   AF-A0A357I479-F1
#
_cell.length_a   1.000
_cell.length_b   1.000
_cell.length_c   1.000
_cell.angle_alpha   90.00
_cell.angle_beta   90.00
_cell.angle_gamma   90.00
#
_symmetry.space_group_name_H-M   'P 1'
#
loop_
_entity.id
_entity.type
_entity.pdbx_description
1 polymer ?
#
loop_
_entity_poly.entity_id
_entity_poly.type
_entity_poly.pdbx_seq_one_letter_code
_entity_poly.pdbx_strand_id
1 'polypeptide(L)'
;MNFNRSVLSCLSVVLCSLGLVACSDSPQGAESAAGASMSAAPYQVVCTVGMITDIVRNVAGDYAQVEGIIGEGVDPHLYKPTRGDVVKLSQAD
;
A
#
# COMPACT_ATOMS: atom_id res chain seq x y z
N MET A 1 -37.84 -25.78 40.51
CA MET A 1 -36.56 -26.33 40.00
C MET A 1 -36.11 -25.55 38.74
N ASN A 2 -35.90 -24.23 38.86
CA ASN A 2 -35.64 -23.35 37.70
C ASN A 2 -34.22 -22.75 37.71
N PHE A 3 -33.47 -22.97 38.79
CA PHE A 3 -32.13 -22.40 39.00
C PHE A 3 -31.13 -22.92 37.96
N ASN A 4 -31.18 -24.20 37.62
CA ASN A 4 -30.26 -24.80 36.65
C ASN A 4 -30.55 -24.38 35.19
N ARG A 5 -31.80 -24.03 34.84
CA ARG A 5 -32.15 -23.55 33.48
C ARG A 5 -31.72 -22.09 33.26
N SER A 6 -31.84 -21.24 34.28
CA SER A 6 -31.34 -19.86 34.21
C SER A 6 -29.81 -19.80 34.20
N VAL A 7 -29.12 -20.65 34.98
CA VAL A 7 -27.64 -20.72 34.96
C VAL A 7 -27.12 -21.24 33.62
N LEU A 8 -27.78 -22.24 33.01
CA LEU A 8 -27.40 -22.77 31.70
C LEU A 8 -27.63 -21.75 30.56
N SER A 9 -28.69 -20.95 30.64
CA SER A 9 -28.97 -19.88 29.69
C SER A 9 -28.01 -18.70 29.81
N CYS A 10 -27.57 -18.34 31.02
CA CYS A 10 -26.55 -17.31 31.21
C CYS A 10 -25.18 -17.79 30.71
N LEU A 11 -24.84 -19.06 30.94
CA LEU A 11 -23.56 -19.63 30.51
C LEU A 11 -23.44 -19.71 28.98
N SER A 12 -24.53 -20.00 28.26
CA SER A 12 -24.53 -20.01 26.79
C SER A 12 -24.40 -18.61 26.18
N VAL A 13 -25.03 -17.59 26.78
CA VAL A 13 -24.93 -16.20 26.32
C VAL A 13 -23.51 -15.66 26.55
N VAL A 14 -22.90 -16.00 27.70
CA VAL A 14 -21.50 -15.62 27.99
C VAL A 14 -20.55 -16.30 27.00
N LEU A 15 -20.66 -17.61 26.75
CA LEU A 15 -19.83 -18.31 25.75
C LEU A 15 -20.00 -17.74 24.33
N CYS A 16 -21.22 -17.39 23.91
CA CYS A 16 -21.46 -16.78 22.60
C CYS A 16 -20.84 -15.37 22.49
N SER A 17 -20.87 -14.59 23.57
CA SER A 17 -20.31 -13.23 23.56
C SER A 17 -18.77 -13.20 23.52
N LEU A 18 -18.09 -14.18 24.14
CA LEU A 18 -16.64 -14.31 24.05
C LEU A 18 -16.16 -14.75 22.66
N GLY A 19 -16.98 -15.50 21.90
CA GLY A 19 -16.64 -15.93 20.54
C GLY A 19 -16.64 -14.79 19.51
N LEU A 20 -17.44 -13.73 19.73
CA LEU A 20 -17.57 -12.63 18.77
C LEU A 20 -16.41 -11.61 18.83
N VAL A 21 -15.70 -11.50 19.96
CA VAL A 21 -14.56 -10.58 20.12
C VAL A 21 -13.26 -11.16 19.51
N ALA A 22 -13.22 -12.46 19.23
CA ALA A 22 -12.05 -13.12 18.66
C ALA A 22 -11.90 -12.95 17.13
N CYS A 23 -12.89 -12.33 16.45
CA CYS A 23 -12.84 -12.06 15.01
C CYS A 23 -12.51 -10.59 14.66
N SER A 24 -12.06 -9.78 15.63
CA SER A 24 -11.81 -8.34 15.41
C SER A 24 -10.34 -7.95 15.16
N ASP A 25 -9.42 -8.90 14.98
CA ASP A 25 -8.08 -8.62 14.45
C ASP A 25 -7.82 -9.44 13.19
N SER A 26 -8.51 -9.04 12.12
CA SER A 26 -8.16 -9.42 10.76
C SER A 26 -7.91 -8.12 10.00
N PRO A 27 -6.67 -7.82 9.60
CA PRO A 27 -6.46 -6.86 8.52
C PRO A 27 -7.21 -7.40 7.31
N GLN A 28 -8.12 -6.58 6.77
CA GLN A 28 -8.78 -6.81 5.50
C GLN A 28 -7.72 -7.03 4.41
N GLY A 29 -7.82 -8.15 3.68
CA GLY A 29 -7.07 -8.30 2.43
C GLY A 29 -6.79 -9.73 1.97
N ALA A 30 -7.81 -10.55 1.74
CA ALA A 30 -7.73 -11.80 0.98
C ALA A 30 -9.17 -12.16 0.54
N GLU A 31 -9.56 -12.35 -0.73
CA GLU A 31 -8.83 -12.66 -1.96
C GLU A 31 -9.67 -12.22 -3.18
N SER A 32 -9.02 -11.90 -4.32
CA SER A 32 -9.36 -12.49 -5.62
C SER A 32 -8.46 -11.95 -6.74
N ALA A 33 -7.30 -12.58 -6.92
CA ALA A 33 -6.83 -13.08 -8.22
C ALA A 33 -5.45 -13.71 -8.01
N ALA A 34 -5.39 -15.02 -8.17
CA ALA A 34 -4.15 -15.72 -8.44
C ALA A 34 -3.48 -15.10 -9.68
N GLY A 35 -2.42 -14.33 -9.45
CA GLY A 35 -1.65 -13.64 -10.47
C GLY A 35 -0.27 -13.29 -9.95
N ALA A 36 0.64 -14.26 -10.02
CA ALA A 36 2.09 -14.13 -9.91
C ALA A 36 2.63 -13.31 -8.71
N SER A 37 2.81 -13.98 -7.57
CA SER A 37 3.91 -13.65 -6.66
C SER A 37 5.24 -14.03 -7.34
N MET A 38 5.67 -13.21 -8.29
CA MET A 38 7.08 -12.90 -8.47
C MET A 38 7.29 -11.60 -7.71
N SER A 39 7.98 -11.65 -6.58
CA SER A 39 8.52 -10.45 -5.92
C SER A 39 9.63 -9.87 -6.82
N ALA A 40 9.27 -9.44 -8.04
CA ALA A 40 10.11 -8.57 -8.83
C ALA A 40 10.25 -7.27 -8.04
N ALA A 41 11.48 -6.77 -7.95
CA ALA A 41 11.70 -5.46 -7.35
C ALA A 41 10.80 -4.43 -8.05
N PRO A 42 10.20 -3.48 -7.32
CA PRO A 42 9.40 -2.43 -7.92
C PRO A 42 10.24 -1.70 -8.98
N TYR A 43 9.61 -1.33 -10.09
CA TYR A 43 10.29 -0.59 -11.16
C TYR A 43 10.84 0.74 -10.63
N GLN A 44 12.02 1.14 -11.09
CA GLN A 44 12.58 2.45 -10.79
C GLN A 44 12.25 3.42 -11.93
N VAL A 45 11.27 4.29 -11.68
CA VAL A 45 10.78 5.25 -12.67
C VAL A 45 11.28 6.65 -12.32
N VAL A 46 11.94 7.28 -13.28
CA VAL A 46 12.45 8.65 -13.13
C VAL A 46 11.73 9.57 -14.10
N CYS A 47 11.17 10.66 -13.58
CA CYS A 47 10.42 11.67 -14.32
C CYS A 47 11.15 13.01 -14.29
N THR A 48 10.94 13.83 -15.32
CA THR A 48 11.55 15.16 -15.42
C THR A 48 10.85 16.17 -14.52
N VAL A 49 9.55 16.41 -14.76
CA VAL A 49 8.75 17.45 -14.09
C VAL A 49 7.77 16.87 -13.07
N GLY A 50 7.53 17.61 -11.99
CA GLY A 50 6.65 17.21 -10.90
C GLY A 50 5.23 16.83 -11.35
N MET A 51 4.65 17.57 -12.33
CA MET A 51 3.32 17.26 -12.85
C MET A 51 3.20 15.82 -13.37
N ILE A 52 4.25 15.31 -14.02
CA ILE A 52 4.28 13.93 -14.53
C ILE A 52 4.60 12.97 -13.40
N THR A 53 5.54 13.31 -12.51
CA THR A 53 5.88 12.49 -11.33
C THR A 53 4.62 12.17 -10.50
N ASP A 54 3.74 13.15 -10.29
CA ASP A 54 2.53 12.96 -9.49
C ASP A 54 1.50 12.07 -10.18
N ILE A 55 1.30 12.23 -11.49
CA ILE A 55 0.43 11.34 -12.28
C ILE A 55 0.97 9.90 -12.21
N VAL A 56 2.27 9.73 -12.44
CA VAL A 56 2.91 8.42 -12.51
C VAL A 56 2.87 7.71 -11.16
N ARG A 57 3.07 8.40 -10.03
CA ARG A 57 2.90 7.82 -8.68
C ARG A 57 1.51 7.22 -8.48
N ASN A 58 0.46 7.93 -8.90
CA ASN A 58 -0.92 7.45 -8.77
C ASN A 58 -1.20 6.24 -9.67
N VAL A 59 -0.62 6.22 -10.87
CA VAL A 59 -0.80 5.11 -11.83
C VAL A 59 0.02 3.88 -11.42
N ALA A 60 1.25 4.09 -10.97
CA ALA A 60 2.18 3.02 -10.66
C ALA A 60 1.85 2.30 -9.34
N GLY A 61 1.28 3.00 -8.35
CA GLY A 61 0.95 2.41 -7.05
C GLY A 61 2.16 1.68 -6.44
N ASP A 62 1.93 0.45 -5.97
CA ASP A 62 2.97 -0.36 -5.32
C ASP A 62 3.95 -1.04 -6.31
N TYR A 63 3.74 -0.88 -7.62
CA TYR A 63 4.53 -1.55 -8.65
C TYR A 63 5.82 -0.80 -9.01
N ALA A 64 5.97 0.48 -8.63
CA ALA A 64 7.16 1.27 -8.95
C ALA A 64 7.51 2.29 -7.86
N GLN A 65 8.81 2.56 -7.71
CA GLN A 65 9.28 3.76 -7.02
C GLN A 65 9.47 4.87 -8.05
N VAL A 66 8.82 6.02 -7.81
CA VAL A 66 8.76 7.12 -8.77
C VAL A 66 9.43 8.38 -8.20
N GLU A 67 10.51 8.80 -8.85
CA GLU A 67 11.29 9.99 -8.49
C GLU A 67 11.21 11.07 -9.58
N GLY A 68 11.11 12.35 -9.19
CA GLY A 68 11.25 13.51 -10.08
C GLY A 68 12.59 14.19 -9.91
N ILE A 69 13.27 14.56 -11.00
CA ILE A 69 14.61 15.18 -10.93
C ILE A 69 14.59 16.71 -10.88
N ILE A 70 13.51 17.36 -11.36
CA ILE A 70 13.33 18.81 -11.26
C ILE A 70 12.50 19.11 -10.02
N GLY A 71 13.11 19.80 -9.06
CA GLY A 71 12.48 20.17 -7.79
C GLY A 71 11.42 21.26 -7.93
N GLU A 72 10.62 21.43 -6.88
CA GLU A 72 9.59 22.47 -6.82
C GLU A 72 10.17 23.89 -6.97
N GLY A 73 9.45 24.75 -7.69
CA GLY A 73 9.89 26.13 -7.93
C GLY A 73 11.05 26.29 -8.91
N VAL A 74 11.54 25.21 -9.51
CA VAL A 74 12.57 25.25 -10.55
C VAL A 74 11.92 25.26 -11.94
N ASP A 75 12.29 26.22 -12.78
CA ASP A 75 11.81 26.28 -14.17
C ASP A 75 12.39 25.11 -14.99
N PRO A 76 11.54 24.21 -15.53
CA PRO A 76 12.01 23.05 -16.27
C PRO A 76 12.67 23.39 -17.60
N HIS A 77 12.40 24.56 -18.19
CA HIS A 77 13.01 24.98 -19.45
C HIS A 77 14.44 25.48 -19.26
N LEU A 78 14.78 25.92 -18.04
CA LEU A 78 16.10 26.44 -17.68
C LEU A 78 16.92 25.47 -16.84
N TYR A 79 16.30 24.35 -16.42
CA TYR A 79 16.96 23.33 -15.63
C TYR A 79 18.18 22.75 -16.34
N LYS A 80 19.28 22.60 -15.60
CA LYS A 80 20.52 21.98 -16.07
C LYS A 80 20.75 20.69 -15.27
N PRO A 81 20.63 19.51 -15.89
CA PRO A 81 20.86 18.25 -15.20
C PRO A 81 22.27 18.18 -14.59
N THR A 82 22.35 17.72 -13.35
CA THR A 82 23.61 17.37 -12.72
C THR A 82 24.07 15.98 -13.19
N ARG A 83 25.31 15.60 -12.85
CA ARG A 83 25.77 14.22 -13.09
C ARG A 83 24.87 13.20 -12.38
N GLY A 84 24.36 13.53 -11.19
CA GLY A 84 23.48 12.66 -10.43
C GLY A 84 22.18 12.39 -11.19
N ASP A 85 21.60 13.41 -11.82
CA ASP A 85 20.34 13.27 -12.57
C ASP A 85 20.53 12.41 -13.82
N VAL A 86 21.66 12.57 -14.52
CA VAL A 86 22.01 11.73 -15.66
C VAL A 86 22.18 10.27 -15.25
N VAL A 87 22.82 10.00 -14.10
CA VAL A 87 22.95 8.64 -13.58
C VAL A 87 21.59 8.05 -13.23
N LYS A 88 20.72 8.81 -12.55
CA LYS A 88 19.35 8.37 -12.21
C LYS A 88 18.56 8.00 -13.46
N LEU A 89 18.57 8.87 -14.48
CA LEU A 89 17.88 8.62 -15.75
C LEU A 89 18.46 7.40 -16.49
N SER A 90 19.77 7.18 -16.42
CA SER A 90 20.44 6.05 -17.08
C SER A 90 20.21 4.72 -16.37
N GLN A 91 19.85 4.73 -15.10
CA GLN A 91 19.62 3.54 -14.27
C GLN A 91 18.12 3.23 -14.09
N ALA A 92 17.24 4.09 -14.60
CA ALA A 92 15.80 3.84 -14.63
C ALA A 92 15.45 2.68 -15.57
N ASP A 93 14.33 2.01 -15.28
CA ASP A 93 13.80 0.88 -16.07
C ASP A 93 13.00 1.34 -17.31
#